data_AF-I3SHY2-F1
#
_entry.id   AF-I3SHY2-F1
#
_cell.length_a   1.000
_cell.length_b   1.000
_cell.length_c   1.000
_cell.angle_alpha   90.00
_cell.angle_beta   90.00
_cell.angle_gamma   90.00
#
_symmetry.space_group_name_H-M   'P 1'
#
loop_
_entity.id
_entity.type
_entity.pdbx_description
1 polymer ?
#
loop_
_entity_poly.entity_id
_entity_poly.type
_entity_poly.pdbx_seq_one_letter_code
_entity_poly.pdbx_strand_id
1 'polypeptide(L)'
;MIEAERRLLANALLDFSNQRFVLISESCIPLFNFSTVYSYLMNSTKSYVMAYDQASSVGRGRYRIKMSPTIKLREWRKGSQWFEMDRNLALEVISDRTYYPVFGKYCNGSCYADEHYICTNQSYYINAN
;
A
#
# COMPACT_ATOMS: atom_id res chain seq x y z
N MET A 1 6.78 9.53 -3.91
CA MET A 1 6.99 8.64 -2.75
C MET A 1 6.72 7.17 -3.13
N ILE A 2 5.56 6.85 -3.73
CA ILE A 2 5.22 5.49 -4.19
C ILE A 2 6.29 4.78 -5.05
N GLU A 3 7.00 5.50 -5.92
CA GLU A 3 8.06 4.90 -6.75
C GLU A 3 9.25 4.44 -5.90
N ALA A 4 9.65 5.24 -4.91
CA ALA A 4 10.73 4.90 -4.00
C ALA A 4 10.35 3.68 -3.15
N GLU A 5 9.11 3.65 -2.62
CA GLU A 5 8.58 2.49 -1.88
C GLU A 5 8.57 1.22 -2.73
N ARG A 6 8.09 1.30 -3.98
CA ARG A 6 8.10 0.16 -4.90
C ARG A 6 9.51 -0.32 -5.20
N ARG A 7 10.48 0.59 -5.39
CA ARG A 7 11.89 0.24 -5.62
C ARG A 7 12.53 -0.39 -4.39
N LEU A 8 12.24 0.11 -3.20
CA LEU A 8 12.69 -0.46 -1.94
C LEU A 8 12.15 -1.88 -1.75
N LEU A 9 10.86 -2.07 -1.99
CA LEU A 9 10.19 -3.36 -1.91
C LEU A 9 10.73 -4.35 -2.94
N ALA A 10 10.91 -3.91 -4.19
CA ALA A 10 11.49 -4.73 -5.26
C ALA A 10 12.92 -5.18 -4.92
N ASN A 11 13.74 -4.30 -4.34
CA ASN A 11 15.08 -4.66 -3.91
C ASN A 11 15.05 -5.68 -2.75
N ALA A 12 14.17 -5.51 -1.76
CA ALA A 12 14.02 -6.45 -0.66
C ALA A 12 13.52 -7.84 -1.14
N LEU A 13 12.72 -7.89 -2.20
CA LEU A 13 12.22 -9.13 -2.80
C LEU A 13 13.28 -9.96 -3.54
N LEU A 14 14.44 -9.37 -3.86
CA LEU A 14 15.56 -10.10 -4.47
C LEU A 14 16.10 -11.20 -3.54
N ASP A 15 15.95 -11.03 -2.23
CA ASP A 15 16.18 -12.09 -1.27
C ASP A 15 14.91 -12.95 -1.13
N PHE A 16 15.02 -14.23 -1.50
CA PHE A 16 13.93 -15.20 -1.42
C PHE A 16 13.56 -15.58 0.01
N SER A 17 14.46 -15.36 0.98
CA SER A 17 14.20 -15.64 2.40
C SER A 17 13.28 -14.59 3.04
N ASN A 18 13.18 -13.38 2.48
CA ASN A 18 12.28 -12.34 2.97
C ASN A 18 10.80 -12.71 2.74
N GLN A 19 10.06 -12.92 3.82
CA GLN A 19 8.64 -13.29 3.80
C GLN A 19 7.69 -12.16 4.22
N ARG A 20 8.17 -11.21 5.03
CA ARG A 20 7.37 -10.12 5.62
C ARG A 20 8.10 -8.80 5.39
N PHE A 21 7.38 -7.76 5.03
CA PHE A 21 7.92 -6.45 4.66
C PHE A 21 7.23 -5.37 5.47
N VAL A 22 7.99 -4.65 6.29
CA VAL A 22 7.50 -3.56 7.13
C VAL A 22 8.17 -2.26 6.66
N LEU A 23 7.38 -1.23 6.37
CA LEU A 23 7.91 0.11 6.09
C LEU A 23 7.97 0.91 7.39
N ILE A 24 9.13 1.50 7.70
CA ILE A 24 9.38 2.34 8.87
C ILE A 24 10.28 3.54 8.50
N SER A 25 10.36 4.54 9.37
CA SER A 25 11.33 5.65 9.30
C SER A 25 12.17 5.75 10.58
N GLU A 26 13.14 6.66 10.57
CA GLU A 26 13.97 7.02 11.72
C GLU A 26 13.19 7.52 12.94
N SER A 27 11.94 7.96 12.75
CA SER A 27 11.06 8.40 13.84
C SER A 27 10.18 7.28 14.42
N CYS A 28 10.22 6.08 13.84
CA CYS A 28 9.46 4.95 14.33
C CYS A 28 10.14 4.32 15.56
N ILE A 29 9.39 4.19 16.65
CA ILE A 29 9.89 3.61 17.90
C ILE A 29 9.20 2.26 18.13
N PRO A 30 9.95 1.15 18.32
CA PRO A 30 9.35 -0.14 18.59
C PRO A 30 8.68 -0.15 19.97
N LEU A 31 7.41 -0.58 20.01
CA LEU A 31 6.66 -0.73 21.27
C LEU A 31 6.84 -2.12 21.89
N PHE A 32 7.24 -3.10 21.08
CA PHE A 32 7.52 -4.48 21.50
C PHE A 32 8.91 -4.89 21.02
N ASN A 33 9.53 -5.84 21.72
CA ASN A 33 10.82 -6.37 21.32
C ASN A 33 10.74 -7.12 19.98
N PHE A 34 11.91 -7.31 19.36
CA PHE A 34 12.00 -7.97 18.05
C PHE A 34 11.43 -9.39 18.04
N SER A 35 11.71 -10.19 19.08
CA SER A 35 11.24 -11.59 19.14
C SER A 35 9.71 -11.67 19.12
N THR A 36 9.04 -10.78 19.85
CA THR A 36 7.58 -10.68 19.86
C THR A 36 7.04 -10.31 18.47
N VAL A 37 7.58 -9.26 17.85
CA VAL A 37 7.14 -8.78 16.53
C VAL A 37 7.40 -9.83 15.44
N TYR A 38 8.61 -10.39 15.41
CA TYR A 38 9.01 -11.42 14.47
C TYR A 38 8.10 -12.64 14.55
N SER A 39 7.89 -13.17 15.76
CA SER A 39 7.02 -14.33 15.98
C SER A 39 5.57 -14.04 15.58
N TYR A 40 5.07 -12.83 15.84
CA TYR A 40 3.72 -12.42 15.44
C TYR A 40 3.57 -12.36 13.92
N LEU A 41 4.48 -11.68 13.23
CA LEU A 41 4.40 -11.48 11.77
C LEU A 41 4.65 -12.78 11.01
N MET A 42 5.67 -13.56 11.40
CA MET A 42 6.01 -14.82 10.72
C MET A 42 4.93 -15.89 10.89
N ASN A 43 4.17 -15.88 11.99
CA ASN A 43 3.07 -16.81 12.21
C ASN A 43 1.71 -16.29 11.69
N SER A 44 1.65 -15.06 11.18
CA SER A 44 0.39 -14.48 10.69
C SER A 44 0.10 -14.92 9.26
N THR A 45 -1.16 -15.29 9.00
CA THR A 45 -1.68 -15.54 7.64
C THR A 45 -2.23 -14.27 6.98
N LYS A 46 -2.09 -13.11 7.62
CA LYS A 46 -2.65 -11.83 7.19
C LYS A 46 -1.55 -10.83 6.89
N SER A 47 -1.83 -9.89 6.00
CA SER A 47 -1.07 -8.65 5.80
C SER A 47 -1.80 -7.48 6.47
N TYR A 48 -1.07 -6.45 6.93
CA TYR A 48 -1.65 -5.30 7.63
C TYR A 48 -1.44 -4.01 6.83
N VAL A 49 -2.44 -3.67 6.01
CA VAL A 49 -2.53 -2.42 5.27
C VAL A 49 -3.80 -1.68 5.70
N MET A 50 -3.68 -0.40 6.05
CA MET A 50 -4.88 0.40 6.33
C MET A 50 -5.60 0.76 5.04
N ALA A 51 -6.89 0.41 4.97
CA ALA A 51 -7.74 0.71 3.82
C ALA A 51 -9.16 1.02 4.29
N TYR A 52 -9.58 2.27 4.11
CA TYR A 52 -10.93 2.71 4.47
C TYR A 52 -11.44 3.75 3.47
N ASP A 53 -12.75 3.86 3.35
CA ASP A 53 -13.40 4.92 2.59
C ASP A 53 -13.69 6.11 3.53
N GLN A 54 -13.23 7.30 3.15
CA GLN A 54 -13.39 8.51 3.95
C GLN A 54 -14.05 9.61 3.12
N ALA A 55 -15.28 9.98 3.50
CA ALA A 55 -16.03 11.08 2.89
C ALA A 55 -15.53 12.45 3.38
N SER A 56 -14.30 12.82 3.05
CA SER A 56 -13.69 14.10 3.41
C SER A 56 -12.77 14.64 2.30
N SER A 57 -12.33 15.89 2.47
CA SER A 57 -11.37 16.55 1.55
C SER A 57 -10.05 15.79 1.42
N VAL A 58 -9.63 15.09 2.46
CA VAL A 58 -8.40 14.28 2.51
C VAL A 58 -8.61 12.81 2.15
N GLY A 59 -9.85 12.39 1.91
CA GLY A 59 -10.22 11.04 1.48
C GLY A 59 -10.69 11.04 0.03
N ARG A 60 -12.01 10.89 -0.17
CA ARG A 60 -12.66 11.00 -1.50
C ARG A 60 -12.36 12.33 -2.21
N GLY A 61 -12.14 13.43 -1.48
CA GLY A 61 -11.80 14.73 -2.06
C GLY A 61 -10.45 14.78 -2.79
N ARG A 62 -9.55 13.81 -2.55
CA ARG A 62 -8.27 13.68 -3.26
C ARG A 62 -8.35 12.85 -4.54
N TYR A 63 -9.47 12.14 -4.75
CA TYR A 63 -9.70 11.38 -5.97
C TYR A 63 -9.79 12.32 -7.18
N ARG A 64 -9.21 11.90 -8.30
CA ARG A 64 -9.24 12.66 -9.55
C ARG A 64 -10.05 11.92 -10.59
N ILE A 65 -11.06 12.59 -11.14
CA ILE A 65 -11.98 11.99 -12.10
C ILE A 65 -11.29 11.39 -13.34
N LYS A 66 -10.12 11.94 -13.73
CA LYS A 66 -9.28 11.45 -14.84
C LYS A 66 -8.69 10.05 -14.60
N MET A 67 -8.77 9.51 -13.39
CA MET A 67 -8.38 8.13 -13.08
C MET A 67 -9.44 7.11 -13.51
N SER A 68 -10.68 7.56 -13.72
CA SER A 68 -11.76 6.78 -14.34
C SER A 68 -11.47 6.57 -15.84
N PRO A 69 -11.82 5.42 -16.45
CA PRO A 69 -12.57 4.30 -15.86
C PRO A 69 -11.72 3.26 -15.12
N THR A 70 -10.38 3.37 -15.18
CA THR A 70 -9.46 2.36 -14.67
C THR A 70 -9.50 2.23 -13.16
N ILE A 71 -9.59 3.35 -12.43
CA ILE A 71 -9.79 3.39 -10.99
C ILE A 71 -11.05 4.20 -10.75
N LYS A 72 -12.10 3.58 -10.23
CA LYS A 72 -13.37 4.26 -9.94
C LYS A 72 -13.35 4.84 -8.53
N LEU A 73 -14.12 5.90 -8.30
CA LEU A 73 -14.24 6.52 -6.98
C LEU A 73 -14.65 5.50 -5.88
N ARG A 74 -15.47 4.50 -6.21
CA ARG A 74 -15.88 3.44 -5.26
C ARG A 74 -14.73 2.54 -4.81
N GLU A 75 -13.69 2.41 -5.62
CA GLU A 75 -12.46 1.64 -5.34
C GLU A 75 -11.42 2.49 -4.60
N TRP A 76 -11.55 3.83 -4.65
CA TRP A 76 -10.65 4.75 -3.96
C TRP A 76 -10.69 4.52 -2.45
N ARG A 77 -9.52 4.25 -1.87
CA ARG A 77 -9.34 4.07 -0.43
C ARG A 77 -8.29 5.02 0.08
N LYS A 78 -8.41 5.36 1.35
CA LYS A 78 -7.39 6.03 2.15
C LYS A 78 -6.78 5.04 3.13
N GLY A 79 -5.51 5.23 3.43
CA GLY A 79 -4.76 4.49 4.42
C GLY A 79 -3.68 5.36 5.07
N SER A 80 -2.70 4.69 5.66
CA SER A 80 -1.39 5.31 5.91
C SER A 80 -0.41 4.83 4.85
N GLN A 81 0.64 5.61 4.67
CA GLN A 81 1.84 5.17 3.99
C GLN A 81 2.47 3.92 4.64
N TRP A 82 2.39 3.79 5.97
CA TRP A 82 2.95 2.65 6.70
C TRP A 82 2.17 1.37 6.40
N PHE A 83 2.91 0.30 6.12
CA PHE A 83 2.34 -1.01 5.87
C PHE A 83 3.18 -2.10 6.50
N GLU A 84 2.51 -3.21 6.71
CA GLU A 84 3.13 -4.52 6.78
C GLU A 84 2.46 -5.42 5.73
N MET A 85 3.26 -6.18 4.99
CA MET A 85 2.73 -7.14 4.01
C MET A 85 3.57 -8.40 3.92
N ASP A 86 2.92 -9.50 3.57
CA ASP A 86 3.58 -10.72 3.16
C ASP A 86 4.20 -10.61 1.75
N ARG A 87 4.98 -11.62 1.39
CA ARG A 87 5.67 -11.70 0.09
C ARG A 87 4.73 -11.71 -1.11
N ASN A 88 3.57 -12.34 -1.02
CA ASN A 88 2.64 -12.43 -2.14
C ASN A 88 2.07 -11.04 -2.44
N LEU A 89 1.61 -10.35 -1.40
CA LEU A 89 1.13 -8.97 -1.52
C LEU A 89 2.25 -8.02 -2.00
N ALA A 90 3.48 -8.21 -1.52
CA ALA A 90 4.60 -7.41 -2.00
C ALA A 90 4.87 -7.59 -3.51
N LEU A 91 4.80 -8.83 -4.00
CA LEU A 91 4.91 -9.15 -5.43
C LEU A 91 3.79 -8.53 -6.24
N GLU A 92 2.54 -8.56 -5.76
CA GLU A 92 1.41 -7.88 -6.39
C GLU A 92 1.66 -6.37 -6.51
N VAL A 93 2.13 -5.73 -5.43
CA VAL A 93 2.40 -4.29 -5.42
C VAL A 93 3.49 -3.89 -6.41
N ILE A 94 4.60 -4.64 -6.50
CA ILE A 94 5.69 -4.32 -7.45
C ILE A 94 5.36 -4.71 -8.89
N SER A 95 4.47 -5.68 -9.10
CA SER A 95 4.07 -6.18 -10.42
C SER A 95 2.87 -5.42 -11.01
N ASP A 96 2.22 -4.56 -10.23
CA ASP A 96 1.07 -3.78 -10.69
C ASP A 96 1.43 -2.87 -11.87
N ARG A 97 0.74 -3.14 -12.99
CA ARG A 97 0.80 -2.42 -14.28
C ARG A 97 -0.49 -1.66 -14.58
N THR A 98 -1.49 -1.71 -13.70
CA THR A 98 -2.82 -1.14 -13.92
C THR A 98 -2.99 0.13 -13.11
N TYR A 99 -2.82 0.07 -11.78
CA TYR A 99 -3.12 1.21 -10.91
C TYR A 99 -1.93 2.16 -10.85
N TYR A 100 -0.71 1.64 -10.73
CA TYR A 100 0.50 2.45 -10.59
C TYR A 100 0.73 3.46 -11.73
N PRO A 101 0.61 3.10 -13.03
CA PRO A 101 0.73 4.09 -14.10
C PRO A 101 -0.35 5.17 -14.04
N VAL A 102 -1.57 4.83 -13.60
CA VAL A 102 -2.69 5.78 -13.44
C VAL A 102 -2.40 6.75 -12.31
N PHE A 103 -1.89 6.27 -11.18
CA PHE A 103 -1.40 7.11 -10.09
C PHE A 103 -0.25 8.01 -10.55
N GLY A 104 0.77 7.47 -11.22
CA GLY A 104 1.89 8.27 -11.73
C GLY A 104 1.46 9.37 -12.70
N LYS A 105 0.45 9.12 -13.53
CA LYS A 105 -0.04 10.08 -14.52
C LYS A 105 -0.98 11.14 -13.93
N TYR A 106 -1.90 10.73 -13.06
CA TYR A 106 -3.00 11.60 -12.64
C TYR A 106 -2.93 12.04 -11.18
N CYS A 107 -2.23 11.33 -10.30
CA CYS A 107 -2.13 11.67 -8.88
C CYS A 107 -0.93 12.59 -8.62
N ASN A 108 -1.10 13.90 -8.89
CA ASN A 108 -0.10 14.93 -8.62
C ASN A 108 -0.59 15.97 -7.60
N GLY A 109 0.32 16.77 -7.04
CA GLY A 109 -0.02 17.79 -6.04
C GLY A 109 -0.67 17.21 -4.78
N SER A 110 -1.85 17.70 -4.41
CA SER A 110 -2.60 17.35 -3.20
C SER A 110 -3.26 15.95 -3.21
N CYS A 111 -2.80 15.03 -4.06
CA CYS A 111 -3.36 13.70 -4.18
C CYS A 111 -2.78 12.70 -3.15
N TYR A 112 -1.52 12.88 -2.71
CA TYR A 112 -0.84 12.03 -1.71
C TYR A 112 -0.90 10.54 -2.02
N ALA A 113 -0.29 10.15 -3.15
CA ALA A 113 -0.38 8.79 -3.68
C ALA A 113 0.05 7.70 -2.67
N ASP A 114 0.99 7.98 -1.79
CA ASP A 114 1.47 7.10 -0.72
C ASP A 114 0.38 6.73 0.31
N GLU A 115 -0.60 7.58 0.54
CA GLU A 115 -1.74 7.28 1.43
C GLU A 115 -2.92 6.60 0.73
N HIS A 116 -2.85 6.43 -0.59
CA HIS A 116 -3.99 6.01 -1.41
C HIS A 116 -3.70 4.83 -2.36
N TYR A 117 -2.47 4.67 -2.82
CA TYR A 117 -2.12 3.72 -3.87
C TYR A 117 -2.30 2.26 -3.44
N ILE A 118 -1.59 1.83 -2.40
CA ILE A 118 -1.59 0.42 -1.97
C ILE A 118 -3.00 0.01 -1.52
N CYS A 119 -3.67 0.83 -0.71
CA CYS A 119 -5.02 0.53 -0.22
C CYS A 119 -6.09 0.55 -1.31
N THR A 120 -5.93 1.37 -2.36
CA THR A 120 -6.84 1.37 -3.53
C THR A 120 -6.57 0.18 -4.45
N ASN A 121 -5.31 -0.22 -4.65
CA ASN A 121 -4.97 -1.42 -5.42
C ASN A 121 -5.57 -2.68 -4.77
N GLN A 122 -5.47 -2.79 -3.45
CA GLN A 122 -6.02 -3.92 -2.68
C GLN A 122 -7.56 -3.97 -2.64
N SER A 123 -8.24 -2.84 -2.81
CA SER A 123 -9.71 -2.81 -2.82
C SER A 123 -10.32 -3.55 -4.01
N TYR A 124 -9.57 -3.71 -5.11
CA TYR A 124 -9.99 -4.52 -6.23
C TYR A 124 -10.26 -5.98 -5.81
N TYR A 125 -9.38 -6.57 -5.01
CA TYR A 125 -9.48 -7.96 -4.57
C TYR A 125 -10.53 -8.17 -3.46
N ILE A 126 -10.75 -7.17 -2.61
CA ILE A 126 -11.79 -7.22 -1.57
C ILE A 126 -13.21 -7.22 -2.19
N ASN A 127 -13.40 -6.57 -3.34
CA ASN A 127 -14.71 -6.50 -4.02
C ASN A 127 -14.88 -7.51 -5.17
N ALA A 128 -13.88 -8.36 -5.43
CA ALA A 128 -13.91 -9.40 -6.46
C ALA A 128 -14.26 -10.80 -5.90
N ASN A 129 -14.42 -10.92 -4.58
CA ASN A 129 -15.01 -12.05 -3.86
C ASN A 129 -16.36 -11.63 -3.25
#